data_AF-A0A3B8NSG6-F1
#
_entry.id   AF-A0A3B8NSG6-F1
#
_cell.length_a   1.000
_cell.length_b   1.000
_cell.length_c   1.000
_cell.angle_alpha   90.00
_cell.angle_beta   90.00
_cell.angle_gamma   90.00
#
_symmetry.space_group_name_H-M   'P 1'
#
loop_
_entity.id
_entity.type
_entity.pdbx_description
1 polymer ?
#
loop_
_entity_poly.entity_id
_entity_poly.type
_entity_poly.pdbx_seq_one_letter_code
_entity_poly.pdbx_strand_id
1 'polypeptide(L)' 'MLPSDERSVAIVGTRSPTSYGKEAAVILSEGLAETGLAVVSGLARGIDGVAHRTALENGRRTIAVMGG' A
#
# COMPACT_ATOMS: atom_id res chain seq x y z
N MET A 1 8.06 -2.27 -14.12
CA MET A 1 6.77 -2.93 -13.87
C MET A 1 6.70 -4.18 -14.72
N LEU A 2 6.10 -5.24 -14.19
CA LEU A 2 5.82 -6.50 -14.89
C LEU A 2 4.41 -6.43 -15.50
N PRO A 3 4.06 -7.27 -16.50
CA PRO A 3 2.69 -7.34 -17.03
C PRO A 3 1.63 -7.63 -15.95
N SER A 4 2.01 -8.33 -14.88
CA SER A 4 1.16 -8.56 -13.71
C SER A 4 0.80 -7.30 -12.92
N ASP A 5 1.50 -6.19 -13.15
CA ASP A 5 1.35 -4.94 -12.39
C ASP A 5 0.30 -3.99 -13.01
N GLU A 6 -0.28 -4.34 -14.17
CA GLU A 6 -1.39 -3.60 -14.80
C GLU A 6 -2.62 -3.48 -13.88
N ARG A 7 -2.78 -4.45 -12.98
CA ARG A 7 -3.83 -4.52 -11.97
C ARG A 7 -3.25 -4.06 -10.63
N SER A 8 -3.03 -2.77 -10.51
CA SER A 8 -2.47 -2.16 -9.30
C SER A 8 -3.19 -0.88 -8.89
N VAL A 9 -3.06 -0.53 -7.61
CA VAL A 9 -3.67 0.65 -7.01
C VAL A 9 -2.63 1.39 -6.18
N ALA A 10 -2.61 2.72 -6.32
CA ALA A 10 -1.72 3.57 -5.53
C ALA A 10 -2.37 3.93 -4.20
N ILE A 11 -1.68 3.68 -3.09
CA ILE A 11 -2.05 4.17 -1.76
C ILE A 11 -0.97 5.13 -1.31
N VAL A 12 -1.32 6.38 -1.09
CA VAL A 12 -0.38 7.44 -0.69
C VAL A 12 -0.94 8.19 0.50
N GLY A 13 -0.07 8.70 1.37
CA GLY A 13 -0.53 9.58 2.43
C GLY A 13 0.59 10.22 3.26
N THR A 14 0.18 10.77 4.40
CA THR A 14 1.08 11.51 5.29
C THR A 14 2.14 10.61 5.93
N ARG A 15 3.30 11.22 6.21
CA ARG A 15 4.40 10.58 6.95
C ARG A 15 4.17 10.48 8.45
N SER A 16 3.18 11.21 8.95
CA SER A 16 2.82 11.26 10.37
C SER A 16 1.30 11.08 10.52
N PRO A 17 0.77 9.88 10.23
CA PRO A 17 -0.66 9.62 10.34
C PRO A 17 -1.10 9.54 11.82
N THR A 18 -2.34 9.93 12.07
CA THR A 18 -3.05 9.65 13.32
C THR A 18 -3.31 8.14 13.46
N SER A 19 -3.72 7.69 14.65
CA SER A 19 -4.12 6.28 14.84
C SER A 19 -5.24 5.87 13.87
N TYR A 20 -6.27 6.70 13.75
CA TYR A 20 -7.36 6.49 12.78
C TYR A 20 -6.83 6.41 11.34
N GLY A 21 -5.91 7.29 10.94
CA GLY A 21 -5.32 7.26 9.61
C GLY A 21 -4.57 5.96 9.32
N LYS A 22 -3.91 5.37 10.33
CA LYS A 22 -3.27 4.06 10.20
C LYS A 22 -4.31 2.94 10.05
N GLU A 23 -5.34 2.93 10.89
CA GLU A 23 -6.43 1.93 10.82
C GLU A 23 -7.15 1.99 9.47
N ALA A 24 -7.47 3.18 9.00
CA ALA A 24 -8.08 3.37 7.68
C ALA A 24 -7.17 2.85 6.56
N ALA A 25 -5.86 3.10 6.63
CA ALA A 25 -4.91 2.56 5.66
C ALA A 25 -4.83 1.04 5.68
N VAL A 26 -4.93 0.41 6.85
CA VAL A 26 -5.02 -1.06 6.98
C VAL A 26 -6.29 -1.56 6.29
N ILE A 27 -7.46 -1.06 6.69
CA ILE A 27 -8.76 -1.50 6.16
C ILE A 27 -8.82 -1.37 4.63
N LEU A 28 -8.37 -0.23 4.10
CA LEU A 28 -8.32 -0.01 2.65
C LEU A 28 -7.35 -0.98 1.96
N SER A 29 -6.16 -1.18 2.53
CA SER A 29 -5.15 -2.06 1.95
C SER A 29 -5.56 -3.52 2.00
N GLU A 30 -6.23 -3.98 3.06
CA GLU A 30 -6.79 -5.32 3.17
C GLU A 30 -7.87 -5.56 2.13
N GLY A 31 -8.87 -4.66 2.04
CA GLY A 31 -9.94 -4.78 1.05
C GLY A 31 -9.40 -4.78 -0.39
N LEU A 32 -8.39 -3.96 -0.68
CA LEU A 32 -7.73 -3.96 -1.99
C LEU A 32 -6.92 -5.24 -2.23
N ALA A 33 -6.25 -5.76 -1.20
CA ALA A 33 -5.53 -7.01 -1.27
C ALA A 33 -6.46 -8.19 -1.57
N GLU A 34 -7.68 -8.23 -1.03
CA GLU A 34 -8.65 -9.30 -1.31
C GLU A 34 -9.00 -9.39 -2.81
N THR A 35 -9.05 -8.25 -3.51
CA THR A 35 -9.33 -8.20 -4.95
C THR A 35 -8.17 -8.70 -5.83
N GLY A 36 -7.01 -8.98 -5.23
CA GLY A 36 -5.80 -9.41 -5.94
C GLY A 36 -5.03 -8.28 -6.62
N LEU A 37 -5.36 -7.02 -6.32
CA LEU A 37 -4.60 -5.86 -6.80
C LEU A 37 -3.25 -5.76 -6.10
N ALA A 38 -2.21 -5.35 -6.83
CA ALA A 38 -0.94 -4.98 -6.24
C ALA A 38 -1.00 -3.56 -5.66
N VAL A 39 -0.35 -3.33 -4.51
CA VAL A 39 -0.27 -2.00 -3.89
C VAL A 39 0.98 -1.26 -4.36
N VAL A 40 0.80 -0.04 -4.86
CA VAL A 40 1.89 0.87 -5.25
C VAL A 40 1.97 2.02 -4.25
N SER A 41 3.17 2.35 -3.76
CA SER A 41 3.34 3.49 -2.84
C SER A 41 4.79 4.01 -2.80
N GLY A 42 5.03 5.10 -2.07
CA GLY A 42 6.32 5.81 -2.02
C GLY A 42 7.35 5.24 -1.04
N LEU A 43 7.03 4.14 -0.35
CA LEU A 43 7.86 3.52 0.71
C LEU A 43 8.27 4.48 1.85
N ALA A 44 7.59 5.62 1.99
CA ALA A 44 7.85 6.53 3.10
C ALA A 44 7.35 5.96 4.43
N ARG A 45 7.94 6.40 5.55
CA ARG A 45 7.34 6.17 6.88
C ARG A 45 5.94 6.80 6.88
N GLY A 46 4.94 6.13 7.44
CA GLY A 46 3.57 6.62 7.52
C GLY A 46 2.58 5.74 6.78
N ILE A 47 1.64 6.34 6.04
CA ILE A 47 0.59 5.63 5.31
C ILE A 47 1.19 4.66 4.27
N ASP A 48 2.20 5.09 3.52
CA ASP A 48 2.88 4.27 2.51
C ASP A 48 3.42 2.96 3.12
N GLY A 49 4.12 3.07 4.25
CA GLY A 49 4.64 1.91 4.97
C GLY A 49 3.56 0.99 5.53
N VAL A 50 2.43 1.53 6.00
CA VAL A 50 1.29 0.73 6.44
C VAL A 50 0.70 -0.04 5.25
N ALA A 51 0.47 0.64 4.12
CA ALA A 51 -0.08 0.03 2.92
C ALA A 51 0.80 -1.11 2.39
N HIS A 52 2.12 -0.89 2.31
CA HIS A 52 3.06 -1.94 1.93
C HIS A 52 3.02 -3.13 2.88
N ARG A 53 3.02 -2.88 4.18
CA ARG A 53 3.02 -3.94 5.20
C ARG A 53 1.75 -4.78 5.10
N THR A 54 0.59 -4.13 5.12
CA THR A 54 -0.71 -4.82 5.09
C THR A 54 -0.87 -5.66 3.82
N ALA A 55 -0.46 -5.14 2.66
CA ALA A 55 -0.50 -5.93 1.44
C ALA A 55 0.43 -7.16 1.49
N LEU A 56 1.63 -7.03 2.04
CA LEU A 56 2.56 -8.16 2.22
C LEU A 56 2.02 -9.20 3.21
N GLU A 57 1.43 -8.77 4.33
CA GLU A 57 0.80 -9.65 5.33
C GLU A 57 -0.36 -10.45 4.71
N ASN A 58 -1.05 -9.88 3.72
CA ASN A 58 -2.10 -10.55 2.95
C ASN A 58 -1.57 -11.35 1.73
N GLY A 59 -0.25 -11.57 1.65
CA GLY A 59 0.37 -12.34 0.57
C GLY A 59 0.27 -11.67 -0.81
N ARG A 60 0.07 -10.35 -0.84
CA ARG A 60 -0.04 -9.58 -2.08
C ARG A 60 1.25 -8.88 -2.44
N ARG A 61 1.39 -8.67 -3.75
CA ARG A 61 2.53 -7.99 -4.33
C ARG A 61 2.47 -6.49 -4.01
N THR A 62 3.62 -5.89 -3.75
CA THR A 62 3.75 -4.44 -3.57
C THR A 62 4.85 -3.85 -4.44
N ILE A 63 4.71 -2.57 -4.79
CA ILE A 63 5.63 -1.83 -5.66
C ILE A 63 5.97 -0.51 -4.98
N ALA A 64 7.23 -0.36 -4.59
CA ALA A 64 7.75 0.90 -4.04
C ALA A 64 8.25 1.81 -5.17
N VAL A 65 7.83 3.07 -5.15
CA VAL A 65 8.31 4.11 -6.06
C VAL A 65 9.16 5.09 -5.26
N MET A 66 10.48 5.05 -5.48
CA MET A 66 11.43 5.93 -4.81
C MET A 66 11.59 7.21 -5.63
N GLY A 67 11.16 8.34 -5.07
CA GLY A 67 11.52 9.65 -5.59
C GLY A 67 12.92 10.02 -5.10
N GLY A 68 13.80 10.40 -6.03
CA GLY A 68 15.10 11.00 -5.73
C GLY A 68 14.97 12.43 -5.23
#